data_AF-A0A969L634-F1
#
_entry.id   AF-A0A969L634-F1
#
_cell.length_a   1.000
_cell.length_b   1.000
_cell.length_c   1.000
_cell.angle_alpha   90.00
_cell.angle_beta   90.00
_cell.angle_gamma   90.00
#
_symmetry.space_group_name_H-M   'P 1'
#
loop_
_entity.id
_entity.type
_entity.pdbx_description
1 polymer ?
#
loop_
_entity_poly.entity_id
_entity_poly.type
_entity_poly.pdbx_seq_one_letter_code
_entity_poly.pdbx_strand_id
1 'polypeptide(L)'
;MTSFYRAQVREWMRINPNNLRYYLSQLTGYGYLKVIHRHKYQGQEYQITDLREYQQLKGSLYGLLDQILDQLQAKYGPQKGGDSG
;
A
#
# COMPACT_ATOMS: atom_id res chain seq x y z
N MET A 1 -8.78 -5.18 10.20
CA MET A 1 -7.51 -4.48 10.37
C MET A 1 -6.39 -5.51 10.23
N THR A 2 -5.34 -5.22 9.45
CA THR A 2 -4.29 -6.19 9.13
C THR A 2 -3.13 -6.05 10.12
N SER A 3 -2.79 -7.14 10.81
CA SER A 3 -1.63 -7.25 11.71
C SER A 3 -0.78 -8.47 11.36
N PHE A 4 0.44 -8.50 11.87
CA PHE A 4 1.36 -9.62 11.70
C PHE A 4 2.32 -9.75 12.89
N TYR A 5 2.78 -10.97 13.13
CA TYR A 5 3.83 -11.25 14.10
C TYR A 5 5.21 -11.14 13.47
N ARG A 6 6.20 -10.70 14.26
CA ARG A 6 7.62 -10.69 13.86
C ARG A 6 8.08 -12.04 13.31
N ALA A 7 7.64 -13.15 13.91
CA ALA A 7 8.01 -14.49 13.49
C ALA A 7 7.57 -14.80 12.05
N GLN A 8 6.39 -14.33 11.64
CA GLN A 8 5.85 -14.54 10.28
C GLN A 8 6.68 -13.80 9.22
N VAL A 9 7.05 -12.55 9.48
CA VAL A 9 7.89 -11.75 8.56
C VAL A 9 9.29 -12.35 8.43
N ARG A 10 9.85 -12.85 9.53
CA ARG A 10 11.17 -13.51 9.51
C ARG A 10 11.16 -14.74 8.62
N GLU A 11 10.13 -15.58 8.73
CA GLU A 11 9.98 -16.79 7.93
C GLU A 11 9.83 -16.45 6.43
N TRP A 12 8.95 -15.50 6.13
CA TRP A 12 8.65 -15.08 4.77
C TRP A 12 9.86 -14.46 4.06
N MET A 13 10.56 -13.53 4.72
CA MET A 13 11.69 -12.80 4.11
C MET A 13 13.03 -13.53 4.22
N ARG A 14 13.13 -14.56 5.08
CA ARG A 14 14.38 -15.24 5.45
C ARG A 14 15.51 -14.27 5.83
N ILE A 15 15.15 -13.15 6.44
CA ILE A 15 16.08 -12.10 6.84
C ILE A 15 16.72 -12.41 8.20
N ASN A 16 17.95 -11.93 8.41
CA ASN A 16 18.60 -11.96 9.72
C ASN A 16 17.70 -11.30 10.80
N PRO A 17 17.49 -11.94 11.97
CA PRO A 17 16.58 -11.44 12.99
C PRO A 17 16.98 -10.07 13.57
N ASN A 18 18.26 -9.71 13.58
CA ASN A 18 18.72 -8.40 14.03
C ASN A 18 18.33 -7.31 13.05
N ASN A 19 18.49 -7.56 11.74
CA ASN A 19 18.07 -6.63 10.69
C ASN A 19 16.54 -6.42 10.73
N LEU A 20 15.78 -7.51 10.89
CA LEU A 20 14.33 -7.41 11.04
C LEU A 20 13.92 -6.57 12.25
N ARG A 21 14.58 -6.78 13.41
CA ARG A 21 14.31 -5.98 14.61
C ARG A 21 14.62 -4.51 14.38
N TYR A 22 15.74 -4.20 13.73
CA TYR A 22 16.12 -2.83 13.37
C TYR A 22 15.06 -2.18 12.49
N TYR A 23 14.66 -2.82 11.39
CA TYR A 23 13.66 -2.28 10.48
C TYR A 23 12.27 -2.11 11.14
N LEU A 24 11.82 -3.08 11.92
CA LEU A 24 10.55 -2.95 12.65
C LEU A 24 10.58 -1.80 13.65
N SER A 25 11.73 -1.54 14.29
CA SER A 25 11.91 -0.38 15.17
C SER A 25 11.86 0.93 14.39
N GLN A 26 12.49 1.02 13.22
CA GLN A 26 12.44 2.21 12.37
C GLN A 26 11.02 2.49 11.90
N LEU A 27 10.33 1.47 11.35
CA LEU A 27 8.95 1.59 10.89
C LEU A 27 7.97 1.97 12.01
N THR A 28 8.21 1.48 13.23
CA THR A 28 7.43 1.90 14.41
C THR A 28 7.75 3.35 14.79
N GLY A 29 9.02 3.74 14.78
CA GLY A 29 9.45 5.11 15.09
C GLY A 29 8.95 6.15 14.09
N TYR A 30 8.85 5.79 12.82
CA TYR A 30 8.25 6.62 11.77
C TYR A 30 6.72 6.61 11.80
N GLY A 31 6.10 5.77 12.65
CA GLY A 31 4.67 5.69 12.79
C GLY A 31 3.96 4.92 11.67
N TYR A 32 4.67 4.08 10.89
CA TYR A 32 4.09 3.18 9.88
C TYR A 32 3.56 1.87 10.47
N LEU A 33 4.07 1.49 11.65
CA LEU A 33 3.62 0.35 12.42
C LEU A 33 3.35 0.78 13.86
N LYS A 34 2.46 0.06 14.54
CA LYS A 34 2.32 0.10 16.00
C LYS A 34 2.39 -1.30 16.57
N VAL A 35 3.05 -1.45 17.71
CA VAL A 35 3.02 -2.71 18.46
C VAL A 35 1.69 -2.78 19.21
N ILE A 36 0.89 -3.81 18.92
CA ILE A 36 -0.44 -3.97 19.51
C ILE A 36 -0.51 -5.08 20.56
N HIS A 37 0.38 -6.06 20.47
CA HIS A 37 0.40 -7.17 21.40
C HIS A 37 1.80 -7.79 21.51
N ARG A 38 2.02 -8.56 22.58
CA ARG A 38 3.24 -9.35 22.77
C ARG A 38 2.87 -10.79 23.11
N HIS A 39 3.09 -11.69 22.18
CA HIS A 39 2.87 -13.12 22.36
C HIS A 39 4.15 -13.82 22.83
N LYS A 40 4.02 -14.77 23.77
CA LYS A 40 5.15 -15.49 24.38
C LYS A 40 6.03 -16.22 23.36
N TYR A 41 5.43 -16.81 22.33
CA TYR A 41 6.12 -17.65 21.36
C TYR A 41 6.38 -16.97 20.01
N GLN A 42 5.51 -16.05 19.60
CA GLN A 42 5.56 -15.41 18.28
C GLN A 42 6.19 -14.01 18.31
N GLY A 43 6.43 -13.48 19.51
CA GLY A 43 7.02 -12.17 19.73
C GLY A 43 6.00 -11.05 19.63
N GLN A 44 6.47 -9.87 19.22
CA GLN A 44 5.63 -8.69 19.07
C GLN A 44 4.72 -8.82 17.84
N GLU A 45 3.47 -8.41 18.03
CA GLU A 45 2.48 -8.22 16.97
C GLU A 45 2.45 -6.76 16.55
N TYR A 46 2.56 -6.53 15.25
CA TYR A 46 2.58 -5.22 14.64
C TYR A 46 1.31 -5.03 13.83
N GLN A 47 0.67 -3.88 14.00
CA GLN A 47 -0.43 -3.43 13.17
C GLN A 47 0.05 -2.30 12.26
N ILE A 48 -0.35 -2.34 11.00
CA ILE A 48 -0.16 -1.21 10.07
C ILE A 48 -1.04 -0.06 10.57
N THR A 49 -0.42 1.05 10.94
CA THR A 49 -1.09 2.23 11.50
C THR A 49 -1.85 3.01 10.45
N ASP A 50 -1.36 3.00 9.21
CA ASP A 50 -1.93 3.82 8.16
C ASP A 50 -1.63 3.31 6.75
N LEU A 51 -2.69 2.98 6.00
CA LEU A 51 -2.62 2.66 4.58
C LEU A 51 -2.90 3.90 3.70
N ARG A 52 -3.13 5.08 4.29
CA ARG A 52 -3.46 6.31 3.56
C ARG A 52 -2.40 6.67 2.53
N GLU A 53 -1.11 6.55 2.83
CA GLU A 53 -0.05 6.82 1.84
C GLU A 53 -0.15 5.89 0.62
N TYR A 54 -0.36 4.60 0.85
CA TYR A 54 -0.59 3.63 -0.23
C TYR A 54 -1.88 3.93 -1.01
N GLN A 55 -2.97 4.30 -0.32
CA GLN A 55 -4.23 4.65 -0.97
C GLN A 55 -4.17 5.98 -1.73
N GLN A 56 -3.42 6.96 -1.23
CA GLN A 56 -3.17 8.24 -1.90
C GLN A 56 -2.36 8.01 -3.16
N LEU A 57 -1.26 7.26 -3.09
CA LEU A 57 -0.45 6.91 -4.26
C LEU A 57 -1.28 6.16 -5.31
N LYS A 58 -2.05 5.17 -4.87
CA LYS A 58 -2.96 4.40 -5.73
C LYS A 58 -4.04 5.29 -6.36
N GLY A 59 -4.62 6.21 -5.60
CA GLY A 59 -5.61 7.17 -6.08
C GLY A 59 -5.06 8.13 -7.13
N SER A 60 -3.87 8.71 -6.89
CA SER A 60 -3.19 9.58 -7.85
C SER A 60 -2.86 8.86 -9.16
N LEU A 61 -2.46 7.58 -9.08
CA LEU A 61 -2.16 6.77 -10.25
C LEU A 61 -3.42 6.51 -11.10
N TYR A 62 -4.53 6.10 -10.48
CA TYR A 62 -5.77 5.87 -11.21
C TYR A 62 -6.35 7.15 -11.80
N GLY A 63 -6.34 8.26 -11.05
CA GLY A 63 -6.81 9.54 -11.57
C GLY A 63 -6.02 10.00 -12.80
N LEU A 64 -4.69 9.79 -12.82
CA LEU A 64 -3.87 10.06 -13.99
C LEU A 64 -4.21 9.15 -15.18
N LEU A 65 -4.42 7.86 -14.93
CA LEU A 65 -4.79 6.90 -15.98
C LEU A 65 -6.17 7.21 -16.57
N ASP A 66 -7.15 7.57 -15.74
CA ASP A 66 -8.48 8.00 -16.17
C ASP A 66 -8.39 9.27 -17.03
N GLN A 67 -7.61 10.26 -16.62
CA GLN A 67 -7.38 11.47 -17.42
C GLN A 67 -6.74 11.19 -18.78
N ILE A 68 -5.75 10.29 -18.82
CA ILE A 68 -5.13 9.87 -20.09
C ILE A 68 -6.15 9.16 -20.97
N LEU A 69 -6.97 8.29 -20.40
CA LEU A 69 -8.01 7.57 -21.12
C LEU A 69 -9.08 8.52 -21.68
N ASP A 70 -9.53 9.49 -20.88
CA ASP A 70 -10.47 10.53 -21.30
C ASP A 70 -9.90 11.38 -22.44
N GLN A 71 -8.63 11.76 -22.37
CA GLN A 71 -7.95 12.49 -23.44
C GLN A 71 -7.86 11.66 -24.73
N LEU A 72 -7.57 10.36 -24.62
CA LEU A 72 -7.54 9.47 -25.77
C LEU A 72 -8.93 9.28 -26.37
N GLN A 73 -9.98 9.13 -25.55
CA GLN A 73 -11.36 9.05 -26.01
C GLN A 73 -11.83 10.38 -26.63
N ALA A 74 -11.45 11.52 -26.08
CA ALA A 74 -11.78 12.81 -26.67
C ALA A 74 -11.06 13.02 -28.01
N LYS A 75 -9.84 12.50 -28.17
CA LYS A 75 -9.01 12.67 -29.36
C LYS A 75 -9.29 11.65 -30.47
N TYR A 76 -9.66 10.43 -30.12
CA TYR A 76 -9.79 9.29 -31.03
C TYR A 76 -11.14 8.55 -30.92
N GLY A 77 -11.96 8.89 -29.94
CA GLY A 77 -13.33 8.37 -29.84
C GLY A 77 -14.16 8.80 -31.04
N PRO A 78 -15.21 8.04 -31.38
CA PRO A 78 -16.00 8.29 -32.57
C PRO A 78 -16.53 9.72 -32.54
N GLN A 79 -16.11 10.55 -33.51
CA GLN A 79 -16.83 11.78 -33.80
C GLN A 79 -18.25 11.35 -34.17
N LYS A 80 -19.24 11.72 -33.34
CA LYS A 80 -20.62 11.71 -33.80
C LYS A 80 -20.65 12.64 -35.01
N GLY A 81 -20.61 12.04 -36.20
CA GLY A 81 -20.92 12.72 -37.44
C GLY A 81 -22.26 13.40 -37.24
N GLY A 82 -22.30 14.70 -37.53
CA GLY A 82 -23.55 15.31 -37.91
C GLY A 82 -24.07 14.59 -39.14
N ASP A 83 -25.34 14.20 -39.11
CA ASP A 83 -26.38 14.79 -39.96
C ASP A 83 -27.66 13.97 -39.81
N SER A 84 -28.80 14.67 -39.70
CA SER A 84 -30.08 14.37 -40.37
C SER A 84 -31.20 15.13 -39.66
N GLY A 85 -31.64 16.24 -40.26
CA GLY A 85 -32.86 16.98 -39.91
C GLY A 85 -32.84 18.42 -40.37
#